data_AF-A0A945BH36-F1
#
_entry.id   AF-A0A945BH36-F1
#
_cell.length_a   1.000
_cell.length_b   1.000
_cell.length_c   1.000
_cell.angle_alpha   90.00
_cell.angle_beta   90.00
_cell.angle_gamma   90.00
#
_symmetry.space_group_name_H-M   'P 1'
#
loop_
_entity.id
_entity.type
_entity.pdbx_description
1 polymer ?
#
loop_
_entity_poly.entity_id
_entity_poly.type
_entity_poly.pdbx_seq_one_letter_code
_entity_poly.pdbx_strand_id
1 'polypeptide(L)'
;ISENHVYVDCSASLERSFGHKQTVPIFDGNCITPQMIRAYQPAFSASMAAYVETNYNDEAEKNRLCSLVPLPNNDVDFIPMTLAMMMNQFNWTQDKSLRQWIKNNRLDGFTKLISSVDQDDDEKVNILKRIQSNAMPAITKLQQFNVELAEGAKNE
;
A
#
# COMPACT_ATOMS: atom_id res chain seq x y z
N ILE A 1 -31.00 -15.22 -7.49
CA ILE A 1 -29.81 -15.17 -6.60
C ILE A 1 -30.23 -15.84 -5.31
N SER A 2 -29.62 -16.97 -4.91
CA SER A 2 -29.99 -17.66 -3.66
C SER A 2 -29.20 -17.10 -2.48
N GLU A 3 -29.81 -16.99 -1.31
CA GLU A 3 -29.24 -16.37 -0.10
C GLU A 3 -27.93 -17.02 0.40
N ASN A 4 -27.62 -18.25 0.00
CA ASN A 4 -26.47 -19.02 0.50
C ASN A 4 -25.35 -19.25 -0.53
N HIS A 5 -25.34 -18.56 -1.67
CA HIS A 5 -24.30 -18.73 -2.69
C HIS A 5 -23.65 -17.40 -3.06
N VAL A 6 -22.31 -17.38 -2.98
CA VAL A 6 -21.49 -16.30 -3.54
C VAL A 6 -21.10 -16.70 -4.96
N TYR A 7 -21.55 -15.92 -5.94
CA TYR A 7 -21.11 -16.05 -7.32
C TYR A 7 -19.85 -15.20 -7.50
N VAL A 8 -18.70 -15.85 -7.72
CA VAL A 8 -17.43 -15.18 -7.99
C VAL A 8 -17.13 -15.31 -9.48
N ASP A 9 -17.32 -14.23 -10.23
CA ASP A 9 -16.87 -14.15 -11.62
C ASP A 9 -15.41 -13.66 -11.67
N CYS A 10 -14.48 -14.62 -11.78
CA CYS A 10 -13.04 -14.35 -11.88
C CYS A 10 -12.59 -14.01 -13.32
N SER A 11 -13.52 -13.96 -14.28
CA SER A 11 -13.21 -13.53 -15.65
C SER A 11 -13.14 -12.01 -15.80
N ALA A 12 -13.46 -11.27 -14.73
CA ALA A 12 -13.26 -9.83 -14.67
C ALA A 12 -11.79 -9.49 -14.94
N SER A 13 -11.55 -8.77 -16.04
CA SER A 13 -10.27 -8.28 -16.53
C SER A 13 -9.71 -7.17 -15.62
N LEU A 14 -9.56 -7.48 -14.33
CA LEU A 14 -9.21 -6.56 -13.27
C LEU A 14 -8.01 -5.71 -13.70
N GLU A 15 -6.85 -6.29 -13.95
CA GLU A 15 -5.61 -5.54 -14.15
C GLU A 15 -5.59 -4.67 -15.42
N ARG A 16 -6.11 -5.15 -16.56
CA ARG A 16 -6.10 -4.39 -17.83
C ARG A 16 -7.19 -3.32 -17.91
N SER A 17 -8.28 -3.47 -17.15
CA SER A 17 -9.42 -2.53 -17.17
C SER A 17 -9.28 -1.37 -16.19
N PHE A 18 -8.27 -1.38 -15.30
CA PHE A 18 -8.04 -0.31 -14.33
C PHE A 18 -7.23 0.88 -14.86
N GLY A 19 -6.48 0.72 -15.96
CA GLY A 19 -5.58 1.77 -16.48
C GLY A 19 -6.25 3.12 -16.79
N HIS A 20 -7.58 3.16 -16.92
CA HIS A 20 -8.36 4.37 -17.20
C HIS A 20 -9.43 4.69 -16.15
N LYS A 21 -9.50 3.94 -15.05
CA LYS A 21 -10.51 4.18 -14.03
C LYS A 21 -10.05 5.30 -13.08
N GLN A 22 -10.97 6.21 -12.76
CA GLN A 22 -10.73 7.18 -11.71
C GLN A 22 -10.52 6.47 -10.38
N THR A 23 -9.56 6.97 -9.62
CA THR A 23 -9.30 6.50 -8.26
C THR A 23 -10.48 6.86 -7.38
N VAL A 24 -10.93 5.91 -6.56
CA VAL A 24 -12.01 6.12 -5.58
C VAL A 24 -11.48 5.79 -4.19
N PRO A 25 -12.10 6.30 -3.11
CA PRO A 25 -11.77 5.86 -1.76
C PRO A 25 -11.92 4.33 -1.59
N ILE A 26 -11.16 3.75 -0.68
CA ILE A 26 -11.34 2.32 -0.33
C ILE A 26 -12.61 2.15 0.50
N PHE A 27 -12.90 3.10 1.39
CA PHE A 27 -14.10 3.12 2.22
C PHE A 27 -14.97 4.31 1.83
N ASP A 28 -16.24 4.02 1.52
CA ASP A 28 -17.27 5.00 1.17
C ASP A 28 -18.61 4.54 1.76
N GLY A 29 -18.91 4.98 2.97
CA GLY A 29 -20.08 4.58 3.75
C GLY A 29 -20.13 3.06 3.96
N ASN A 30 -21.14 2.41 3.36
CA ASN A 30 -21.35 0.96 3.46
C ASN A 30 -20.65 0.17 2.32
N CYS A 31 -19.78 0.81 1.55
CA CYS A 31 -19.07 0.20 0.44
C CYS A 31 -17.56 0.13 0.72
N ILE A 32 -16.97 -1.05 0.53
CA ILE A 32 -15.52 -1.23 0.47
C ILE A 32 -15.15 -1.50 -0.98
N THR A 33 -14.34 -0.63 -1.59
CA THR A 33 -13.80 -0.82 -2.95
C THR A 33 -12.41 -1.46 -2.84
N PRO A 34 -12.25 -2.76 -3.20
CA PRO A 34 -10.96 -3.43 -3.10
C PRO A 34 -9.96 -2.84 -4.08
N GLN A 35 -8.89 -2.25 -3.54
CA GLN A 35 -7.81 -1.62 -4.29
C GLN A 35 -6.46 -2.00 -3.67
N MET A 36 -5.37 -1.78 -4.40
CA MET A 36 -4.03 -2.05 -3.86
C MET A 36 -3.72 -1.04 -2.76
N ILE A 37 -3.48 -1.52 -1.55
CA ILE A 37 -2.97 -0.73 -0.42
C ILE A 37 -1.44 -0.91 -0.29
N ARG A 38 -0.94 -2.00 -0.88
CA ARG A 38 0.48 -2.26 -1.07
C ARG A 38 0.72 -2.77 -2.49
N ALA A 39 1.81 -2.32 -3.10
CA ALA A 39 2.18 -2.69 -4.47
C ALA A 39 2.25 -4.21 -4.63
N TYR A 40 1.60 -4.74 -5.67
CA TYR A 40 1.63 -6.14 -6.09
C TYR A 40 1.17 -7.16 -5.03
N GLN A 41 0.45 -6.73 -3.99
CA GLN A 41 0.01 -7.60 -2.90
C GLN A 41 -1.50 -7.48 -2.66
N PRO A 42 -2.34 -8.06 -3.54
CA PRO A 42 -3.80 -7.99 -3.42
C PRO A 42 -4.32 -8.65 -2.15
N ALA A 43 -3.78 -9.81 -1.77
CA ALA A 43 -4.22 -10.51 -0.57
C ALA A 43 -3.89 -9.75 0.72
N PHE A 44 -2.69 -9.17 0.82
CA PHE A 44 -2.34 -8.32 1.96
C PHE A 44 -3.22 -7.08 2.00
N SER A 45 -3.44 -6.42 0.85
CA SER A 45 -4.31 -5.25 0.74
C SER A 45 -5.74 -5.56 1.22
N ALA A 46 -6.34 -6.65 0.75
CA ALA A 46 -7.66 -7.08 1.22
C ALA A 46 -7.67 -7.36 2.74
N SER A 47 -6.63 -8.00 3.28
CA SER A 47 -6.53 -8.26 4.72
C SER A 47 -6.37 -6.96 5.54
N MET A 48 -5.65 -5.97 5.00
CA MET A 48 -5.47 -4.66 5.60
C MET A 48 -6.80 -3.91 5.66
N ALA A 49 -7.54 -3.87 4.56
CA ALA A 49 -8.85 -3.25 4.51
C ALA A 49 -9.83 -3.89 5.52
N ALA A 50 -9.84 -5.23 5.62
CA ALA A 50 -10.67 -5.93 6.60
C ALA A 50 -10.28 -5.63 8.06
N TYR A 51 -8.97 -5.57 8.37
CA TYR A 51 -8.51 -5.19 9.70
C TYR A 51 -8.89 -3.74 10.03
N VAL A 52 -8.68 -2.82 9.10
CA VAL A 52 -8.99 -1.41 9.29
C VAL A 52 -10.50 -1.19 9.44
N GLU A 53 -11.33 -1.88 8.66
CA GLU A 53 -12.79 -1.82 8.78
C GLU A 53 -13.27 -2.18 10.19
N THR A 54 -12.66 -3.21 10.77
CA THR A 54 -13.11 -3.81 12.04
C THR A 54 -12.55 -3.12 13.29
N ASN A 55 -11.51 -2.30 13.15
CA ASN A 55 -10.80 -1.72 14.30
C ASN A 55 -10.84 -0.18 14.34
N TYR A 56 -11.30 0.47 13.26
CA TYR A 56 -11.34 1.93 13.15
C TYR A 56 -12.77 2.35 12.80
N ASN A 57 -13.23 3.47 13.34
CA ASN A 57 -14.59 3.98 13.09
C ASN A 57 -14.62 5.17 12.13
N ASP A 58 -13.57 5.98 12.13
CA ASP A 58 -13.48 7.18 11.32
C ASP A 58 -13.07 6.85 9.89
N GLU A 59 -13.92 7.17 8.92
CA GLU A 59 -13.70 6.85 7.50
C GLU A 59 -12.47 7.57 6.92
N ALA A 60 -12.20 8.79 7.36
CA ALA A 60 -11.03 9.53 6.92
C ALA A 60 -9.74 8.83 7.38
N GLU A 61 -9.68 8.37 8.63
CA GLU A 61 -8.58 7.56 9.15
C GLU A 61 -8.46 6.23 8.42
N LYS A 62 -9.57 5.53 8.15
CA LYS A 62 -9.57 4.28 7.38
C LYS A 62 -8.91 4.49 6.01
N ASN A 63 -9.33 5.52 5.29
CA ASN A 63 -8.77 5.87 3.97
C ASN A 63 -7.33 6.40 4.05
N ARG A 64 -6.92 7.07 5.14
CA ARG A 64 -5.52 7.46 5.39
C ARG A 64 -4.61 6.24 5.58
N LEU A 65 -5.09 5.21 6.29
CA LEU A 65 -4.35 3.96 6.53
C LEU A 65 -4.38 3.03 5.31
N CYS A 66 -5.42 3.12 4.48
CA CYS A 66 -5.63 2.30 3.30
C CYS A 66 -5.64 3.13 2.03
N SER A 67 -4.73 4.11 1.89
CA SER A 67 -4.68 4.90 0.65
C SER A 67 -4.29 4.01 -0.53
N LEU A 68 -4.84 4.29 -1.71
CA LEU A 68 -4.52 3.55 -2.93
C LEU A 68 -3.03 3.69 -3.26
N VAL A 69 -2.40 2.56 -3.57
CA VAL A 69 -1.12 2.46 -4.26
C VAL A 69 -1.41 2.24 -5.75
N PRO A 70 -1.17 3.23 -6.61
CA PRO A 70 -1.51 3.12 -8.03
C PRO A 70 -0.67 2.04 -8.72
N LEU A 71 -1.23 1.45 -9.78
CA LEU A 71 -0.55 0.43 -10.57
C LEU A 71 0.45 1.08 -11.54
N PRO A 72 1.61 0.44 -11.78
CA PRO A 72 2.54 0.93 -12.77
C PRO A 72 2.31 0.28 -14.13
N ASN A 73 1.69 1.03 -15.05
CA ASN A 73 1.44 0.60 -16.42
C ASN A 73 2.45 1.17 -17.42
N ASN A 74 3.20 2.20 -17.01
CA ASN A 74 4.27 2.85 -17.76
C ASN A 74 5.55 2.88 -16.93
N ASP A 75 6.67 3.22 -17.57
CA ASP A 75 7.99 3.32 -16.95
C ASP A 75 8.05 4.34 -15.80
N VAL A 76 7.36 5.46 -15.94
CA VAL A 76 7.33 6.54 -14.93
C VAL A 76 6.39 6.27 -13.74
N ASP A 77 5.45 5.33 -13.87
CA ASP A 77 4.42 5.09 -12.85
C ASP A 77 5.00 4.47 -11.56
N PHE A 78 6.24 3.97 -11.62
CA PHE A 78 6.95 3.51 -10.43
C PHE A 78 7.12 4.63 -9.38
N ILE A 79 7.18 5.90 -9.80
CA ILE A 79 7.31 7.05 -8.91
C ILE A 79 6.06 7.24 -8.03
N PRO A 80 4.85 7.49 -8.56
CA PRO A 80 3.65 7.64 -7.75
C PRO A 80 3.31 6.36 -6.97
N MET A 81 3.53 5.18 -7.55
CA MET A 81 3.33 3.91 -6.85
C MET A 81 4.22 3.79 -5.60
N THR A 82 5.53 4.02 -5.76
CA THR A 82 6.48 3.87 -4.65
C THR A 82 6.23 4.92 -3.59
N LEU A 83 5.94 6.17 -3.99
CA LEU A 83 5.59 7.23 -3.05
C LEU A 83 4.37 6.85 -2.19
N ALA A 84 3.27 6.43 -2.82
CA ALA A 84 2.06 6.02 -2.11
C ALA A 84 2.33 4.84 -1.16
N MET A 85 3.08 3.84 -1.61
CA MET A 85 3.46 2.70 -0.77
C MET A 85 4.27 3.12 0.45
N MET A 86 5.23 4.03 0.29
CA MET A 86 6.04 4.55 1.40
C MET A 86 5.21 5.40 2.37
N MET A 87 4.28 6.21 1.86
CA MET A 87 3.36 7.00 2.69
C MET A 87 2.44 6.11 3.54
N ASN A 88 1.88 5.05 2.95
CA ASN A 88 1.11 4.05 3.69
C ASN A 88 1.96 3.37 4.77
N GLN A 89 3.18 2.93 4.42
CA GLN A 89 4.10 2.31 5.37
C GLN A 89 4.44 3.27 6.52
N PHE A 90 4.66 4.54 6.23
CA PHE A 90 4.87 5.57 7.25
C PHE A 90 3.65 5.71 8.15
N ASN A 91 2.44 5.84 7.60
CA ASN A 91 1.21 5.94 8.37
C ASN A 91 1.03 4.77 9.34
N TRP A 92 1.32 3.54 8.90
CA TRP A 92 1.24 2.35 9.76
C TRP A 92 2.26 2.36 10.90
N THR A 93 3.46 2.93 10.68
CA THR A 93 4.49 2.98 11.73
C THR A 93 4.10 3.88 12.92
N GLN A 94 3.20 4.84 12.69
CA GLN A 94 2.70 5.75 13.71
C GLN A 94 1.64 5.12 14.62
N ASP A 95 1.03 4.01 14.20
CA ASP A 95 0.05 3.27 14.99
C ASP A 95 0.66 1.98 15.56
N LYS A 96 0.82 1.95 16.89
CA LYS A 96 1.41 0.81 17.60
C LYS A 96 0.61 -0.49 17.43
N SER A 97 -0.72 -0.40 17.45
CA SER A 97 -1.62 -1.56 17.38
C SER A 97 -1.59 -2.16 15.97
N LEU A 98 -1.71 -1.31 14.95
CA LEU A 98 -1.64 -1.71 13.55
C LEU A 98 -0.26 -2.29 13.22
N ARG A 99 0.83 -1.62 13.64
CA ARG A 99 2.18 -2.13 13.43
C ARG A 99 2.38 -3.52 14.04
N GLN A 100 1.83 -3.75 15.24
CA GLN A 100 1.88 -5.05 15.87
C GLN A 100 1.06 -6.10 15.10
N TRP A 101 -0.12 -5.74 14.61
CA TRP A 101 -0.92 -6.64 13.78
C TRP A 101 -0.22 -6.97 12.46
N ILE A 102 0.33 -5.98 11.74
CA ILE A 102 1.08 -6.17 10.49
C ILE A 102 2.24 -7.15 10.71
N LYS A 103 3.01 -6.99 11.80
CA LYS A 103 4.12 -7.88 12.14
C LYS A 103 3.69 -9.36 12.26
N ASN A 104 2.47 -9.61 12.71
CA ASN A 104 1.92 -10.96 12.88
C ASN A 104 1.05 -11.41 11.69
N ASN A 105 0.80 -10.55 10.73
CA ASN A 105 0.04 -10.90 9.53
C ASN A 105 0.93 -11.74 8.61
N ARG A 106 0.53 -13.01 8.40
CA ARG A 106 1.25 -13.95 7.52
C ARG A 106 1.37 -13.50 6.06
N LEU A 107 0.56 -12.52 5.63
CA LEU A 107 0.58 -11.94 4.29
C LEU A 107 1.60 -10.79 4.18
N ASP A 108 2.22 -10.36 5.28
CA ASP A 108 3.37 -9.45 5.31
C ASP A 108 4.66 -10.22 5.64
N GLY A 109 5.33 -10.72 4.59
CA GLY A 109 6.61 -11.41 4.76
C GLY A 109 7.77 -10.48 5.12
N PHE A 110 7.70 -9.21 4.71
CA PHE A 110 8.82 -8.27 4.81
C PHE A 110 9.08 -7.81 6.25
N THR A 111 8.02 -7.40 6.96
CA THR A 111 8.10 -6.95 8.36
C THR A 111 8.61 -8.07 9.24
N LYS A 112 8.10 -9.29 9.02
CA LYS A 112 8.55 -10.48 9.75
C LYS A 112 10.03 -10.77 9.49
N LEU A 113 10.46 -10.75 8.22
CA LEU A 113 11.86 -10.96 7.82
C LEU A 113 12.80 -9.97 8.50
N ILE A 114 12.52 -8.66 8.42
CA ILE A 114 13.35 -7.63 9.07
C ILE A 114 13.42 -7.84 10.57
N SER A 115 12.28 -8.14 11.20
CA SER A 115 12.23 -8.33 12.66
C SER A 115 12.94 -9.59 13.15
N SER A 116 13.28 -10.51 12.23
CA SER A 116 13.98 -11.77 12.52
C SER A 116 15.48 -11.70 12.24
N VAL A 117 15.99 -10.55 11.80
CA VAL A 117 17.43 -10.36 11.58
C VAL A 117 18.17 -10.47 12.91
N ASP A 118 19.17 -11.34 12.94
CA ASP A 118 20.11 -11.47 14.05
C ASP A 118 20.86 -10.14 14.23
N GLN A 119 20.88 -9.64 15.46
CA GLN A 119 21.50 -8.35 15.77
C GLN A 119 23.02 -8.43 15.82
N ASP A 120 23.58 -9.64 15.90
CA ASP A 120 25.01 -9.90 15.85
C ASP A 120 25.51 -10.14 14.40
N ASP A 121 24.60 -10.17 13.41
CA ASP A 121 24.93 -10.25 11.98
C ASP A 121 25.17 -8.83 11.42
N ASP A 122 26.42 -8.38 11.54
CA ASP A 122 26.86 -7.05 11.10
C ASP A 122 26.51 -6.76 9.62
N GLU A 123 26.57 -7.75 8.74
CA GLU A 123 26.25 -7.58 7.33
C GLU A 123 24.78 -7.19 7.15
N LYS A 124 23.87 -7.97 7.73
CA LYS A 124 22.42 -7.69 7.65
C LYS A 124 22.06 -6.41 8.38
N VAL A 125 22.63 -6.17 9.56
CA VAL A 125 22.40 -4.94 10.33
C VAL A 125 22.83 -3.71 9.53
N ASN A 126 23.96 -3.77 8.83
CA ASN A 126 24.42 -2.66 7.98
C ASN A 126 23.49 -2.43 6.77
N ILE A 127 22.91 -3.48 6.19
CA ILE A 127 21.87 -3.34 5.15
C ILE A 127 20.63 -2.62 5.71
N LEU A 128 20.14 -3.04 6.88
CA LEU A 128 18.98 -2.39 7.52
C LEU A 128 19.24 -0.92 7.83
N LYS A 129 20.43 -0.58 8.35
CA LYS A 129 20.85 0.81 8.57
C LYS A 129 20.83 1.61 7.27
N ARG A 130 21.33 1.05 6.16
CA ARG A 130 21.30 1.73 4.85
C ARG A 130 19.87 1.97 4.37
N ILE A 131 18.97 1.00 4.51
CA ILE A 131 17.55 1.16 4.16
C ILE A 131 16.95 2.30 4.99
N GLN A 132 17.15 2.28 6.31
CA GLN A 132 16.62 3.29 7.22
C GLN A 132 17.13 4.69 6.90
N SER A 133 18.45 4.85 6.71
CA SER A 133 19.07 6.15 6.43
C SER A 133 18.64 6.75 5.09
N ASN A 134 18.19 5.94 4.14
CA ASN A 134 17.74 6.41 2.82
C ASN A 134 16.22 6.56 2.70
N ALA A 135 15.43 6.13 3.70
CA ALA A 135 13.97 6.17 3.61
C ALA A 135 13.42 7.60 3.46
N MET A 136 13.82 8.53 4.32
CA MET A 136 13.36 9.92 4.23
C MET A 136 13.89 10.65 2.99
N PRO A 137 15.20 10.58 2.65
CA PRO A 137 15.70 11.13 1.38
C PRO A 137 14.97 10.61 0.14
N ALA A 138 14.62 9.32 0.13
CA ALA A 138 13.85 8.72 -0.97
C ALA A 138 12.44 9.31 -1.07
N ILE A 139 11.72 9.49 0.05
CA ILE A 139 10.39 10.15 0.04
C ILE A 139 10.49 11.55 -0.54
N THR A 140 11.46 12.35 -0.11
CA THR A 140 11.66 13.72 -0.63
C THR A 140 11.92 13.72 -2.13
N LYS A 141 12.74 12.80 -2.63
CA LYS A 141 13.02 12.69 -4.06
C LYS A 141 11.81 12.20 -4.86
N LEU A 142 11.07 11.22 -4.34
CA LEU A 142 9.85 10.74 -4.97
C LEU A 142 8.78 11.84 -5.03
N GLN A 143 8.63 12.66 -3.99
CA GLN A 143 7.74 13.82 -4.00
C GLN A 143 8.15 14.83 -5.08
N GLN A 144 9.44 15.16 -5.16
CA GLN A 144 9.99 16.04 -6.20
C GLN A 144 9.66 15.50 -7.60
N PHE A 145 10.00 14.24 -7.89
CA PHE A 145 9.76 13.62 -9.20
C PHE A 145 8.26 13.52 -9.52
N ASN A 146 7.42 13.30 -8.53
CA ASN A 146 5.97 13.24 -8.74
C ASN A 146 5.39 14.60 -9.16
N VAL A 147 5.95 15.70 -8.66
CA VAL A 147 5.60 17.07 -9.11
C VAL A 147 6.09 17.30 -10.54
N GLU A 148 7.36 16.98 -10.82
CA GLU A 148 7.96 17.13 -12.16
C GLU A 148 7.20 16.34 -13.23
N LEU A 149 6.77 15.10 -12.91
CA LEU A 149 5.93 14.29 -13.80
C LEU A 149 4.59 14.97 -14.11
N ALA A 150 3.92 15.52 -13.08
CA ALA A 150 2.64 16.18 -13.25
C ALA A 150 2.75 17.51 -14.04
N GLU A 151 3.90 18.18 -13.98
CA GLU A 151 4.19 19.37 -14.78
C GLU A 151 4.54 19.00 -16.23
N GLY A 152 5.34 17.94 -16.43
CA GLY A 152 5.67 17.42 -17.76
C GLY A 152 4.42 17.03 -18.56
N ALA A 153 3.49 16.31 -17.93
CA ALA A 153 2.23 15.89 -18.56
C ALA A 153 1.29 17.05 -18.94
N LYS A 154 1.48 18.26 -18.41
CA LYS A 154 0.69 19.46 -18.80
C LYS A 154 1.24 20.16 -20.04
N ASN A 155 2.49 19.87 -20.41
CA ASN A 155 3.19 20.51 -21.51
C ASN A 155 3.19 19.66 -22.79
N GLU A 156 2.51 18.50 -22.77
CA GLU A 156 2.21 17.63 -23.90
C GLU A 156 0.76 17.81 -24.37
#